data_AF-A0A1G2VW19-F1
#
_entry.id   AF-A0A1G2VW19-F1
#
_cell.length_a   1.000
_cell.length_b   1.000
_cell.length_c   1.000
_cell.angle_alpha   90.00
_cell.angle_beta   90.00
_cell.angle_gamma   90.00
#
_symmetry.space_group_name_H-M   'P 1'
#
loop_
_entity.id
_entity.type
_entity.pdbx_description
1 polymer ?
#
loop_
_entity_poly.entity_id
_entity_poly.type
_entity_poly.pdbx_seq_one_letter_code
_entity_poly.pdbx_strand_id
1 'polypeptide(L)'
;MVKMKNWRMSRVLLLPFFEVVEIKSEIRDVCRDPHDDKFLAVAANGRTAWLITGDKDLLALQVFRQTKIITPGEFLKQIEETKILSD
;
A
#
# COMPACT_ATOMS: atom_id res chain seq x y z
N MET A 1 6.39 9.84 13.32
CA MET A 1 7.03 8.79 14.13
C MET A 1 6.00 8.19 15.08
N VAL A 2 5.38 7.06 14.70
CA VAL A 2 4.38 6.39 15.54
C VAL A 2 5.11 5.72 16.70
N LYS A 3 4.83 6.12 17.94
CA LYS A 3 5.41 5.48 19.14
C LYS A 3 4.80 4.10 19.32
N MET A 4 5.47 3.08 18.77
CA MET A 4 5.11 1.67 18.91
C MET A 4 5.38 1.20 20.34
N LYS A 5 4.34 1.11 21.18
CA LYS A 5 4.41 0.48 22.50
C LYS A 5 4.24 -1.04 22.37
N ASN A 6 5.20 -1.81 22.89
CA ASN A 6 5.12 -3.21 23.33
C ASN A 6 4.69 -4.32 22.34
N TRP A 7 5.11 -4.29 21.07
CA TRP A 7 4.96 -5.40 20.11
C TRP A 7 6.31 -6.16 19.93
N ARG A 8 6.83 -6.79 21.00
CA ARG A 8 8.14 -7.51 20.92
C ARG A 8 8.04 -8.89 20.24
N MET A 9 6.88 -9.54 20.28
CA MET A 9 6.74 -10.92 19.78
C MET A 9 6.51 -11.03 18.27
N SER A 10 5.77 -10.11 17.68
CA SER A 10 5.34 -10.27 16.28
C SER A 10 6.24 -9.55 15.28
N ARG A 11 7.41 -9.05 15.71
CA ARG A 11 8.50 -8.67 14.79
C ARG A 11 9.13 -9.89 14.15
N VAL A 12 9.42 -10.95 14.90
CA VAL A 12 10.14 -12.12 14.35
C VAL A 12 9.28 -12.90 13.35
N LEU A 13 7.98 -13.05 13.62
CA LEU A 13 7.09 -13.87 12.80
C LEU A 13 6.72 -13.23 11.46
N LEU A 14 6.60 -11.89 11.42
CA LEU A 14 6.08 -11.19 10.24
C LEU A 14 7.19 -10.74 9.28
N LEU A 15 8.43 -10.56 9.76
CA LEU A 15 9.56 -10.08 8.94
C LEU A 15 9.74 -10.80 7.59
N PRO A 16 9.50 -12.12 7.46
CA PRO A 16 9.63 -12.79 6.17
C PRO A 16 8.56 -12.40 5.14
N PHE A 17 7.45 -11.78 5.57
CA PHE A 17 6.27 -11.49 4.74
C PHE A 17 6.11 -10.01 4.40
N PHE A 18 7.00 -9.15 4.88
CA PHE A 18 6.98 -7.72 4.54
C PHE A 18 8.36 -7.21 4.16
N GLU A 19 8.38 -6.23 3.27
CA GLU A 19 9.57 -5.45 2.97
C GLU A 19 9.52 -4.14 3.76
N VAL A 20 10.63 -3.79 4.43
CA VAL A 20 10.76 -2.50 5.10
C VAL A 20 11.18 -1.47 4.06
N VAL A 21 10.28 -0.54 3.76
CA VAL A 21 10.54 0.56 2.84
C VAL A 21 11.08 1.77 3.59
N GLU A 22 12.27 2.24 3.21
CA GLU A 22 12.80 3.52 3.66
C GLU A 22 12.14 4.67 2.89
N ILE A 23 11.62 5.68 3.60
CA ILE A 23 10.96 6.83 2.99
C ILE A 23 12.00 7.91 2.69
N LYS A 24 12.37 8.04 1.40
CA LYS A 24 13.32 9.07 0.92
C LYS A 24 12.63 10.30 0.37
N SER A 25 11.41 10.13 -0.14
CA SER A 25 10.56 11.20 -0.64
C SER A 25 9.27 11.25 0.17
N GLU A 26 9.01 12.41 0.77
CA GLU A 26 7.76 12.65 1.48
C GLU A 26 6.64 13.02 0.49
N ILE A 27 5.44 12.53 0.77
CA ILE A 27 4.20 12.89 0.06
C ILE A 27 3.32 13.63 1.07
N ARG A 28 2.74 14.76 0.66
CA ARG A 28 1.88 15.61 1.49
C ARG A 28 0.79 16.26 0.64
N ASP A 29 -0.36 16.46 1.25
CA ASP A 29 -1.54 17.15 0.72
C ASP A 29 -2.04 16.54 -0.61
N VAL A 30 -1.94 15.22 -0.77
CA VAL A 30 -2.43 14.50 -1.96
C VAL A 30 -3.79 13.85 -1.69
N CYS A 31 -3.87 13.07 -0.62
CA CYS A 31 -5.13 12.50 -0.17
C CYS A 31 -6.00 13.59 0.47
N ARG A 32 -7.32 13.42 0.40
CA ARG A 32 -8.26 14.33 1.07
C ARG A 32 -8.08 14.32 2.58
N ASP A 33 -7.75 13.16 3.17
CA ASP A 33 -7.21 13.06 4.52
C ASP A 33 -5.66 13.07 4.46
N PRO A 34 -4.99 14.16 4.87
CA PRO A 34 -3.53 14.24 4.85
C PRO A 34 -2.83 13.16 5.69
N HIS A 35 -3.54 12.51 6.63
CA HIS A 35 -2.98 11.41 7.41
C HIS A 35 -2.77 10.12 6.60
N ASP A 36 -3.38 10.01 5.43
CA ASP A 36 -3.28 8.85 4.55
C ASP A 36 -2.16 8.97 3.51
N ASP A 37 -1.55 10.15 3.36
CA ASP A 37 -0.41 10.35 2.47
C ASP A 37 0.79 9.46 2.84
N LYS A 38 0.88 8.99 4.09
CA LYS A 38 1.86 8.00 4.51
C LYS A 38 1.78 6.69 3.70
N PHE A 39 0.59 6.28 3.26
CA PHE A 39 0.40 5.09 2.44
C PHE A 39 0.87 5.34 1.01
N LEU A 40 0.59 6.54 0.47
CA LEU A 40 1.09 6.97 -0.84
C LEU A 40 2.62 7.09 -0.84
N ALA A 41 3.21 7.57 0.26
CA ALA A 41 4.66 7.61 0.43
C ALA A 41 5.27 6.22 0.40
N VAL A 42 4.70 5.24 1.10
CA VAL A 42 5.17 3.84 1.06
C VAL A 42 5.04 3.27 -0.35
N ALA A 43 3.90 3.47 -1.01
CA ALA A 43 3.68 2.98 -2.38
C ALA A 43 4.70 3.55 -3.38
N ALA A 44 4.96 4.85 -3.32
CA ALA A 44 5.92 5.50 -4.21
C ALA A 44 7.37 5.07 -3.94
N ASN A 45 7.79 5.03 -2.67
CA ASN A 45 9.17 4.65 -2.32
C ASN A 45 9.40 3.13 -2.50
N GLY A 46 8.38 2.31 -2.26
CA GLY A 46 8.40 0.85 -2.49
C GLY A 46 8.12 0.44 -3.94
N ARG A 47 7.85 1.41 -4.84
CA ARG A 47 7.58 1.19 -6.28
C ARG A 47 6.51 0.13 -6.53
N THR A 48 5.42 0.18 -5.75
CA THR A 48 4.39 -0.85 -5.82
C THR A 48 3.47 -0.64 -7.03
N ALA A 49 3.07 -1.73 -7.67
CA ALA A 49 2.08 -1.68 -8.75
C ALA A 49 0.65 -1.42 -8.22
N TRP A 50 0.37 -1.83 -6.98
CA TRP A 50 -0.94 -1.69 -6.35
C TRP A 50 -0.84 -1.16 -4.92
N LEU A 51 -1.84 -0.39 -4.53
CA LEU A 51 -2.21 -0.08 -3.15
C LEU A 51 -3.62 -0.63 -2.95
N ILE A 52 -3.76 -1.66 -2.14
CA ILE A 52 -5.03 -2.34 -1.91
C ILE A 52 -5.66 -1.77 -0.64
N THR A 53 -6.85 -1.18 -0.73
CA THR A 53 -7.48 -0.51 0.41
C THR A 53 -9.01 -0.50 0.31
N GLY A 54 -9.69 -0.39 1.45
CA GLY A 54 -11.12 -0.07 1.54
C GLY A 54 -11.40 1.40 1.85
N ASP A 55 -10.36 2.21 2.03
CA ASP A 55 -10.47 3.63 2.35
C ASP A 55 -10.95 4.44 1.15
N LYS A 56 -12.00 5.24 1.33
CA LYS A 56 -12.65 5.98 0.25
C LYS A 56 -11.83 7.16 -0.25
N ASP A 57 -10.99 7.75 0.59
CA ASP A 57 -10.23 8.95 0.27
C ASP A 57 -9.01 8.57 -0.56
N LEU A 58 -8.39 7.44 -0.23
CA LEU A 58 -7.39 6.81 -1.09
C LEU A 58 -7.98 6.29 -2.40
N LEU A 59 -9.13 5.60 -2.36
CA LEU A 59 -9.77 5.07 -3.58
C LEU A 59 -10.20 6.16 -4.56
N ALA A 60 -10.55 7.35 -4.07
CA ALA A 60 -10.89 8.49 -4.91
C ALA A 60 -9.75 8.93 -5.83
N LEU A 61 -8.50 8.63 -5.49
CA LEU A 61 -7.33 8.95 -6.32
C LEU A 61 -7.23 8.03 -7.55
N GLN A 62 -7.75 6.80 -7.48
CA GLN A 62 -7.69 5.72 -8.49
C GLN A 62 -6.27 5.25 -8.88
N VAL A 63 -5.37 6.19 -9.19
CA VAL A 63 -3.97 5.97 -9.53
C VAL A 63 -3.12 7.05 -8.89
N PHE A 64 -2.03 6.64 -8.26
CA PHE A 64 -0.99 7.54 -7.77
C PHE A 64 0.35 7.14 -8.37
N ARG A 65 0.90 7.99 -9.24
CA ARG A 65 2.12 7.69 -10.03
C ARG A 65 1.94 6.37 -10.81
N GLN A 66 2.76 5.36 -10.55
CA GLN A 66 2.66 4.03 -11.17
C GLN A 66 1.80 3.04 -10.36
N THR A 67 1.28 3.46 -9.20
CA THR A 67 0.52 2.61 -8.29
C THR A 67 -0.98 2.76 -8.56
N LYS A 68 -1.64 1.65 -8.91
CA LYS A 68 -3.11 1.58 -8.95
C LYS A 68 -3.67 1.44 -7.54
N ILE A 69 -4.68 2.23 -7.21
CA ILE A 69 -5.33 2.17 -5.89
C ILE A 69 -6.67 1.48 -6.09
N ILE A 70 -6.80 0.28 -5.54
CA ILE A 70 -7.92 -0.62 -5.82
C ILE A 70 -8.43 -1.27 -4.53
N THR A 71 -9.65 -1.78 -4.60
CA THR A 71 -10.24 -2.58 -3.54
C THR A 71 -9.66 -3.99 -3.51
N PRO A 72 -9.75 -4.71 -2.37
CA PRO A 72 -9.36 -6.11 -2.30
C PRO A 72 -10.10 -6.99 -3.32
N GLY A 73 -11.40 -6.74 -3.56
CA GLY A 73 -12.19 -7.50 -4.52
C GLY A 73 -11.70 -7.32 -5.96
N GLU A 74 -11.34 -6.09 -6.34
CA GLU A 74 -10.75 -5.82 -7.66
C GLU A 74 -9.37 -6.46 -7.82
N PHE A 75 -8.56 -6.48 -6.74
CA PHE A 75 -7.26 -7.14 -6.77
C PHE A 75 -7.39 -8.65 -7.00
N LEU A 76 -8.30 -9.31 -6.26
CA LEU A 76 -8.57 -10.75 -6.41
C LEU A 76 -8.98 -11.09 -7.85
N LYS A 77 -9.85 -10.28 -8.45
CA LYS A 77 -10.24 -10.45 -9.85
C LYS A 77 -9.05 -10.32 -10.83
N GLN A 78 -8.17 -9.33 -10.63
CA GLN A 78 -6.99 -9.12 -11.49
C GLN A 78 -6.00 -10.29 -11.42
N ILE A 79 -5.77 -10.85 -10.23
CA ILE A 79 -4.84 -11.99 -10.08
C ILE A 79 -5.42 -13.29 -10.61
N GLU A 80 -6.75 -13.47 -10.58
CA GLU A 80 -7.43 -14.62 -11.21
C GLU A 80 -7.31 -14.55 -12.74
N GLU A 81 -7.58 -13.40 -13.34
CA GLU A 81 -7.41 -13.16 -14.79
C GLU A 81 -5.95 -13.39 -15.23
N THR A 82 -4.98 -12.97 -14.42
CA THR A 82 -3.56 -13.16 -14.74
C THR A 82 -3.16 -14.63 -14.73
N LYS A 83 -3.69 -15.44 -13.80
CA LYS A 83 -3.42 -16.89 -13.75
C LYS A 83 -3.95 -17.61 -14.97
N ILE A 84 -5.18 -17.28 -15.40
CA ILE A 84 -5.81 -17.89 -16.58
C ILE A 84 -5.02 -17.60 -17.87
N LEU A 85 -4.33 -16.46 -17.95
CA LEU A 85 -3.52 -16.09 -19.11
C LEU A 85 -2.08 -16.65 -19.06
N SER A 86 -1.64 -17.17 -17.91
CA SER A 86 -0.32 -17.78 -17.73
C SER A 86 -0.31 -19.31 -17.75
N ASP A 87 -1.50 -19.92 -17.77
CA ASP A 87 -1.74 -21.36 -17.94
C ASP A 87 -1.97 -21.71 -19.43
#